data_AF-A0A2G9ZXE4-F1
#
_entry.id   AF-A0A2G9ZXE4-F1
#
_cell.length_a   1.000
_cell.length_b   1.000
_cell.length_c   1.000
_cell.angle_alpha   90.00
_cell.angle_beta   90.00
_cell.angle_gamma   90.00
#
_symmetry.space_group_name_H-M   'P 1'
#
loop_
_entity.id
_entity.type
_entity.pdbx_description
1 polymer ?
#
loop_
_entity_poly.entity_id
_entity_poly.type
_entity_poly.pdbx_seq_one_letter_code
_entity_poly.pdbx_strand_id
1 'polypeptide(L)'
;MVGIGYDDNISQKIYIHDTWDHSQYDMIWGDGYNGMDHFAVTIVRLAPPIVPEIMITSPQTGDAWQAGSAQAITWSYLGNPGAHVKIELFKNGSFNRTIVSQAPMGASGTGTYNWNIPITQTQGDDYIITVTSSTNSACVDSSGIFSITAPPDGGQTALPWLELLLLME
;
A
#
# COMPACT_ATOMS: atom_id res chain seq x y z
N MET A 1 31.07 -28.83 2.56
CA MET A 1 30.17 -28.73 1.40
C MET A 1 28.84 -28.15 1.85
N VAL A 2 28.34 -27.15 1.14
CA VAL A 2 26.96 -26.68 1.32
C VAL A 2 26.20 -26.99 0.04
N GLY A 3 25.12 -27.77 0.15
CA GLY A 3 24.16 -27.93 -0.94
C GLY A 3 23.37 -26.64 -1.09
N ILE A 4 23.42 -26.02 -2.26
CA ILE A 4 22.82 -24.69 -2.54
C ILE A 4 21.56 -24.78 -3.42
N GLY A 5 21.26 -25.96 -3.95
CA GLY A 5 20.06 -26.19 -4.76
C GLY A 5 19.82 -27.66 -5.07
N TYR A 6 18.58 -27.98 -5.45
CA TYR A 6 18.16 -29.31 -5.91
C TYR A 6 17.27 -29.14 -7.13
N ASP A 7 17.55 -29.90 -8.19
CA ASP A 7 16.69 -30.04 -9.37
C ASP A 7 15.79 -31.26 -9.20
N ASP A 8 14.50 -31.00 -8.96
CA ASP A 8 13.46 -32.01 -8.73
C ASP A 8 12.86 -32.59 -10.02
N ASN A 9 13.40 -32.19 -11.19
CA ASN A 9 13.10 -32.83 -12.46
C ASN A 9 13.78 -34.22 -12.58
N ILE A 10 13.86 -34.75 -13.80
CA ILE A 10 14.38 -36.10 -14.09
C ILE A 10 15.82 -36.31 -13.59
N SER A 11 16.61 -35.24 -13.44
CA SER A 11 18.04 -35.29 -13.11
C SER A 11 18.38 -35.63 -11.66
N GLN A 12 17.49 -35.34 -10.71
CA GLN A 12 17.74 -35.45 -9.25
C GLN A 12 19.09 -34.86 -8.82
N LYS A 13 19.51 -33.75 -9.43
CA LYS A 13 20.84 -33.17 -9.20
C LYS A 13 20.84 -32.26 -7.98
N ILE A 14 21.86 -32.41 -7.15
CA ILE A 14 22.20 -31.53 -6.04
C ILE A 14 23.34 -30.62 -6.50
N TYR A 15 23.13 -29.31 -6.41
CA TYR A 15 24.18 -28.31 -6.65
C TYR A 15 24.92 -28.01 -5.35
N ILE A 16 26.24 -28.05 -5.38
CA ILE A 16 27.13 -27.92 -4.24
C ILE A 16 28.05 -26.72 -4.45
N HIS A 17 28.26 -25.95 -3.39
CA HIS A 17 29.43 -25.08 -3.28
C HIS A 17 30.47 -25.75 -2.37
N ASP A 18 31.65 -26.05 -2.92
CA ASP A 18 32.75 -26.64 -2.16
C ASP A 18 33.51 -25.52 -1.43
N THR A 19 33.59 -25.64 -0.11
CA THR A 19 34.22 -24.66 0.77
C THR A 19 35.74 -24.74 0.75
N TRP A 20 36.33 -25.75 0.10
CA TRP A 20 37.77 -25.92 0.04
C TRP A 20 38.41 -25.25 -1.18
N ASP A 21 37.73 -25.26 -2.32
CA ASP A 21 38.18 -24.65 -3.57
C ASP A 21 37.28 -23.49 -4.06
N HIS A 22 36.19 -23.21 -3.34
CA HIS A 22 35.19 -22.18 -3.64
C HIS A 22 34.54 -22.34 -5.02
N SER A 23 34.55 -23.56 -5.57
CA SER A 23 33.95 -23.89 -6.86
C SER A 23 32.55 -24.47 -6.70
N GLN A 24 31.80 -24.49 -7.80
CA GLN A 24 30.47 -25.11 -7.86
C GLN A 24 30.55 -26.47 -8.55
N TYR A 25 29.87 -27.45 -7.97
CA TYR A 25 29.80 -28.81 -8.48
C TYR A 25 28.35 -29.31 -8.45
N ASP A 26 28.06 -30.37 -9.19
CA ASP A 26 26.82 -31.11 -9.12
C ASP A 26 27.05 -32.58 -8.78
N MET A 27 26.08 -33.19 -8.08
CA MET A 27 26.04 -34.64 -7.85
C MET A 27 24.61 -35.16 -7.96
N ILE A 28 24.43 -36.45 -8.21
CA ILE A 28 23.10 -37.09 -8.19
C ILE A 28 22.71 -37.34 -6.73
N TRP A 29 21.42 -37.22 -6.41
CA TRP A 29 20.90 -37.56 -5.09
C TRP A 29 21.24 -39.00 -4.68
N GLY A 30 21.86 -39.17 -3.51
CA GLY A 30 22.26 -40.47 -2.97
C GLY A 30 23.65 -40.96 -3.39
N ASP A 31 24.30 -40.28 -4.34
CA ASP A 31 25.70 -40.55 -4.70
C ASP A 31 26.68 -39.78 -3.81
N GLY A 32 27.96 -40.14 -3.92
CA GLY A 32 29.07 -39.46 -3.26
C GLY A 32 29.71 -38.35 -4.11
N TYR A 33 30.40 -37.42 -3.45
CA TYR A 33 31.24 -36.40 -4.10
C TYR A 33 32.71 -36.75 -3.89
N ASN A 34 33.49 -36.84 -4.98
CA ASN A 34 34.91 -37.17 -4.95
C ASN A 34 35.24 -38.44 -4.12
N GLY A 35 34.39 -39.47 -4.24
CA GLY A 35 34.52 -40.73 -3.50
C GLY A 35 34.14 -40.67 -2.02
N MET A 36 33.60 -39.54 -1.53
CA MET A 36 33.09 -39.41 -0.17
C MET A 36 31.58 -39.61 -0.14
N ASP A 37 31.10 -40.41 0.82
CA ASP A 37 29.68 -40.64 1.04
C ASP A 37 28.96 -39.37 1.49
N HIS A 38 27.71 -39.21 1.02
CA HIS A 38 26.82 -38.14 1.44
C HIS A 38 25.99 -38.60 2.65
N PHE A 39 26.23 -38.01 3.82
CA PHE A 39 25.62 -38.48 5.07
C PHE A 39 24.24 -37.88 5.37
N ALA A 40 23.98 -36.63 5.01
CA ALA A 40 22.70 -35.96 5.30
C ALA A 40 22.46 -34.74 4.41
N VAL A 41 21.19 -34.51 4.06
CA VAL A 41 20.69 -33.27 3.44
C VAL A 41 19.73 -32.58 4.38
N THR A 42 19.86 -31.26 4.50
CA THR A 42 18.80 -30.39 5.03
C THR A 42 18.21 -29.59 3.89
N ILE A 43 16.93 -29.80 3.60
CA ILE A 43 16.21 -28.98 2.63
C ILE A 43 15.57 -27.82 3.39
N VAL A 44 15.96 -26.59 3.06
CA VAL A 44 15.30 -25.38 3.55
C VAL A 44 14.36 -24.89 2.44
N ARG A 45 13.05 -24.98 2.69
CA ARG A 45 12.08 -24.32 1.82
C ARG A 45 12.02 -22.85 2.23
N LEU A 46 12.67 -21.99 1.45
CA LEU A 46 12.49 -20.56 1.59
C LEU A 46 11.04 -20.20 1.25
N ALA A 47 10.40 -19.41 2.10
CA ALA A 47 9.13 -18.80 1.73
C ALA A 47 9.38 -17.84 0.54
N PRO A 48 8.44 -17.70 -0.40
CA PRO A 48 8.54 -16.68 -1.44
C PRO A 48 8.79 -15.30 -0.80
N PRO A 49 9.60 -14.44 -1.42
CA PRO A 49 9.76 -13.08 -0.91
C PRO A 49 8.39 -12.39 -0.90
N ILE A 50 7.97 -11.88 0.25
CA ILE A 50 6.76 -11.06 0.35
C ILE A 50 7.08 -9.71 -0.27
N VAL A 51 6.47 -9.41 -1.42
CA VAL A 51 6.55 -8.08 -2.04
C VAL A 51 5.63 -7.15 -1.25
N PRO A 52 6.12 -6.02 -0.71
CA PRO A 52 5.27 -5.13 0.05
C PRO A 52 4.23 -4.46 -0.86
N GLU A 53 3.00 -4.35 -0.37
CA GLU A 53 1.84 -3.85 -1.12
C GLU A 53 0.93 -3.04 -0.20
N ILE A 54 0.23 -2.06 -0.77
CA ILE A 54 -0.82 -1.28 -0.10
C ILE A 54 -2.07 -1.41 -0.98
N MET A 55 -3.24 -1.55 -0.37
CA MET A 55 -4.53 -1.60 -1.06
C MET A 55 -5.52 -0.69 -0.35
N ILE A 56 -6.02 0.34 -1.01
CA ILE A 56 -7.03 1.25 -0.47
C ILE A 56 -8.37 0.52 -0.40
N THR A 57 -8.97 0.53 0.79
CA THR A 57 -10.28 -0.08 1.06
C THR A 57 -11.38 0.96 1.20
N SER A 58 -11.05 2.23 1.44
CA SER A 58 -11.98 3.37 1.38
C SER A 58 -11.23 4.66 1.03
N PRO A 59 -11.73 5.47 0.08
CA PRO A 59 -13.00 5.30 -0.63
C PRO A 59 -12.93 4.22 -1.72
N GLN A 60 -14.09 3.77 -2.17
CA GLN A 60 -14.29 2.91 -3.33
C GLN A 60 -15.10 3.63 -4.40
N THR A 61 -15.22 3.00 -5.57
CA THR A 61 -15.99 3.57 -6.68
C THR A 61 -17.45 3.81 -6.27
N GLY A 62 -17.92 5.05 -6.45
CA GLY A 62 -19.30 5.44 -6.16
C GLY A 62 -19.55 5.96 -4.75
N ASP A 63 -18.53 5.97 -3.87
CA ASP A 63 -18.66 6.62 -2.56
C ASP A 63 -18.96 8.12 -2.71
N ALA A 64 -19.74 8.65 -1.78
CA ALA A 64 -20.11 10.06 -1.73
C ALA A 64 -19.73 10.65 -0.38
N TRP A 65 -18.73 11.53 -0.40
CA TRP A 65 -18.18 12.19 0.78
C TRP A 65 -18.64 13.63 0.84
N GLN A 66 -18.90 14.12 2.05
CA GLN A 66 -19.42 15.47 2.21
C GLN A 66 -18.30 16.46 2.55
N ALA A 67 -18.22 17.58 1.83
CA ALA A 67 -17.32 18.67 2.21
C ALA A 67 -17.68 19.21 3.62
N GLY A 68 -16.66 19.53 4.42
CA GLY A 68 -16.84 19.94 5.82
C GLY A 68 -17.06 18.79 6.80
N SER A 69 -17.06 17.53 6.35
CA SER A 69 -17.14 16.35 7.21
C SER A 69 -15.78 15.65 7.38
N ALA A 70 -15.67 14.84 8.43
CA ALA A 70 -14.53 13.94 8.62
C ALA A 70 -14.84 12.59 7.95
N GLN A 71 -13.96 12.15 7.04
CA GLN A 71 -14.09 10.87 6.34
C GLN A 71 -12.84 10.02 6.57
N ALA A 72 -13.03 8.72 6.75
CA ALA A 72 -11.94 7.80 6.98
C ALA A 72 -11.40 7.25 5.66
N ILE A 73 -10.12 7.50 5.40
CA ILE A 73 -9.35 6.84 4.34
C ILE A 73 -8.77 5.58 4.95
N THR A 74 -9.08 4.41 4.39
CA THR A 74 -8.61 3.13 4.95
C THR A 74 -7.86 2.33 3.90
N TRP A 75 -6.90 1.54 4.35
CA TRP A 75 -6.14 0.63 3.50
C TRP A 75 -5.74 -0.64 4.24
N SER A 76 -5.47 -1.70 3.50
CA SER A 76 -4.74 -2.87 3.95
C SER A 76 -3.32 -2.87 3.35
N TYR A 77 -2.42 -3.64 3.95
CA TYR A 77 -1.05 -3.80 3.45
C TYR A 77 -0.47 -5.19 3.74
N LEU A 78 0.46 -5.60 2.87
CA LEU A 78 1.23 -6.83 3.00
C LEU A 78 2.73 -6.53 3.08
N GLY A 79 3.48 -7.44 3.71
CA GLY A 79 4.92 -7.28 3.91
C GLY A 79 5.26 -6.07 4.79
N ASN A 80 6.35 -5.38 4.47
CA ASN A 80 6.77 -4.16 5.15
C ASN A 80 6.91 -3.01 4.15
N PRO A 81 5.82 -2.24 3.88
CA PRO A 81 5.90 -1.11 2.97
C PRO A 81 6.63 0.08 3.60
N GLY A 82 6.74 0.14 4.93
CA GLY A 82 7.33 1.25 5.68
C GLY A 82 6.46 1.71 6.85
N ALA A 83 6.95 2.67 7.63
CA ALA A 83 6.25 3.17 8.82
C ALA A 83 5.17 4.22 8.52
N HIS A 84 5.26 4.91 7.37
CA HIS A 84 4.38 6.02 7.03
C HIS A 84 3.95 6.01 5.56
N VAL A 85 2.81 6.61 5.30
CA VAL A 85 2.28 6.87 3.96
C VAL A 85 2.07 8.36 3.73
N LYS A 86 2.24 8.77 2.47
CA LYS A 86 1.76 10.04 1.92
C LYS A 86 0.40 9.78 1.28
N ILE A 87 -0.56 10.65 1.55
CA ILE A 87 -1.92 10.57 1.00
C ILE A 87 -2.18 11.84 0.19
N GLU A 88 -2.54 11.66 -1.08
CA GLU A 88 -2.76 12.73 -2.04
C GLU A 88 -4.14 12.59 -2.67
N LEU A 89 -4.75 13.74 -2.95
CA LEU A 89 -6.04 13.85 -3.64
C LEU A 89 -5.78 14.31 -5.07
N PHE A 90 -6.42 13.65 -6.01
CA PHE A 90 -6.46 13.98 -7.43
C PHE A 90 -7.89 14.26 -7.85
N LYS A 91 -8.06 15.19 -8.80
CA LYS A 91 -9.34 15.51 -9.43
C LYS A 91 -9.15 15.51 -10.94
N ASN A 92 -9.99 14.78 -11.68
CA ASN A 92 -9.87 14.63 -13.14
C ASN A 92 -8.44 14.23 -13.59
N GLY A 93 -7.81 13.31 -12.84
CA GLY A 93 -6.44 12.85 -13.09
C GLY A 93 -5.32 13.87 -12.78
N SER A 94 -5.66 15.09 -12.35
CA SER A 94 -4.69 16.12 -11.97
C SER A 94 -4.51 16.18 -10.45
N PHE A 95 -3.29 16.43 -9.99
CA PHE A 95 -3.02 16.64 -8.57
C PHE A 95 -3.88 17.80 -8.04
N ASN A 96 -4.66 17.54 -7.00
CA ASN A 96 -5.48 18.55 -6.34
C ASN A 96 -4.78 19.06 -5.07
N ARG A 97 -4.41 18.16 -4.15
CA ARG A 97 -3.67 18.51 -2.92
C ARG A 97 -3.06 17.31 -2.22
N THR A 98 -2.05 17.58 -1.38
CA THR A 98 -1.60 16.62 -0.37
C THR A 98 -2.55 16.69 0.84
N ILE A 99 -3.15 15.57 1.20
CA ILE A 99 -3.99 15.46 2.40
C ILE A 99 -3.09 15.37 3.64
N VAL A 100 -2.09 14.50 3.59
CA VAL A 100 -1.09 14.32 4.65
C VAL A 100 0.19 13.72 4.06
N SER A 101 1.34 14.20 4.55
CA SER A 101 2.64 13.75 4.05
C SER A 101 3.20 12.52 4.79
N GLN A 102 2.84 12.32 6.07
CA GLN A 102 3.34 11.27 6.95
C GLN A 102 2.22 10.74 7.87
N ALA A 103 1.24 10.04 7.31
CA ALA A 103 0.29 9.29 8.13
C ALA A 103 0.93 7.97 8.57
N PRO A 104 0.70 7.49 9.81
CA PRO A 104 1.15 6.16 10.23
C PRO A 104 0.60 5.08 9.29
N MET A 105 1.43 4.12 8.90
CA MET A 105 1.03 2.97 8.07
C MET A 105 -0.12 2.16 8.69
N GLY A 106 -0.19 2.15 10.03
CA GLY A 106 -1.13 1.35 10.80
C GLY A 106 -0.48 0.08 11.36
N ALA A 107 -1.29 -0.85 11.85
CA ALA A 107 -0.85 -2.06 12.54
C ALA A 107 -1.65 -3.27 12.05
N SER A 108 -1.07 -4.46 12.21
CA SER A 108 -1.75 -5.73 11.87
C SER A 108 -2.27 -5.78 10.42
N GLY A 109 -1.52 -5.22 9.47
CA GLY A 109 -1.87 -5.27 8.04
C GLY A 109 -2.97 -4.30 7.61
N THR A 110 -3.38 -3.36 8.47
CA THR A 110 -4.37 -2.33 8.11
C THR A 110 -3.99 -0.96 8.66
N GLY A 111 -4.47 0.08 7.99
CA GLY A 111 -4.26 1.47 8.36
C GLY A 111 -5.49 2.34 8.08
N THR A 112 -5.53 3.49 8.75
CA THR A 112 -6.61 4.46 8.61
C THR A 112 -6.09 5.87 8.83
N TYR A 113 -6.68 6.83 8.12
CA TYR A 113 -6.47 8.26 8.30
C TYR A 113 -7.79 9.01 8.19
N ASN A 114 -8.17 9.74 9.24
CA ASN A 114 -9.35 10.58 9.22
C ASN A 114 -9.03 11.92 8.54
N TRP A 115 -9.52 12.10 7.31
CA TRP A 115 -9.41 13.35 6.58
C TRP A 115 -10.60 14.27 6.90
N ASN A 116 -10.29 15.42 7.50
CA ASN A 116 -11.24 16.52 7.61
C ASN A 116 -11.30 17.25 6.26
N ILE A 117 -12.36 16.97 5.48
CA ILE A 117 -12.54 17.56 4.17
C ILE A 117 -12.84 19.06 4.35
N PRO A 118 -12.05 19.98 3.76
CA PRO A 118 -12.33 21.40 3.85
C PRO A 118 -13.74 21.72 3.34
N ILE A 119 -14.46 22.61 4.02
CA ILE A 119 -15.78 23.09 3.55
C ILE A 119 -15.70 23.76 2.17
N THR A 120 -14.50 24.25 1.83
CA THR A 120 -14.18 24.89 0.54
C THR A 120 -13.75 23.90 -0.54
N GLN A 121 -13.70 22.59 -0.25
CA GLN A 121 -13.38 21.58 -1.25
C GLN A 121 -14.42 21.63 -2.37
N THR A 122 -13.96 21.77 -3.60
CA THR A 122 -14.85 21.87 -4.75
C THR A 122 -15.66 20.59 -4.92
N GLN A 123 -16.94 20.71 -5.26
CA GLN A 123 -17.74 19.54 -5.58
C GLN A 123 -17.26 18.87 -6.87
N GLY A 124 -17.49 17.58 -6.99
CA GLY A 124 -17.10 16.79 -8.16
C GLY A 124 -17.28 15.30 -7.92
N ASP A 125 -17.36 14.54 -9.00
CA ASP A 125 -17.55 13.08 -9.05
C ASP A 125 -16.35 12.36 -9.67
N ASP A 126 -15.22 13.05 -9.74
CA ASP A 126 -14.00 12.70 -10.47
C ASP A 126 -12.76 12.67 -9.56
N TYR A 127 -12.97 12.40 -8.26
CA TYR A 127 -11.90 12.35 -7.26
C TYR A 127 -11.29 10.96 -7.12
N ILE A 128 -9.97 10.92 -6.95
CA ILE A 128 -9.19 9.74 -6.62
C ILE A 128 -8.24 10.08 -5.47
N ILE A 129 -8.09 9.16 -4.52
CA ILE A 129 -7.06 9.24 -3.48
C ILE A 129 -5.94 8.28 -3.84
N THR A 130 -4.70 8.74 -3.73
CA THR A 130 -3.50 7.90 -3.86
C THR A 130 -2.80 7.83 -2.52
N VAL A 131 -2.46 6.62 -2.09
CA VAL A 131 -1.68 6.32 -0.88
C VAL A 131 -0.35 5.75 -1.33
N THR A 132 0.76 6.39 -0.96
CA THR A 132 2.12 5.98 -1.32
C THR A 132 2.94 5.79 -0.06
N SER A 133 3.70 4.69 0.04
CA SER A 133 4.67 4.56 1.12
C SER A 133 5.75 5.65 1.03
N SER A 134 6.13 6.17 2.19
CA SER A 134 7.14 7.23 2.30
C SER A 134 8.56 6.73 2.09
N THR A 135 8.78 5.42 2.23
CA THR A 135 10.11 4.79 2.13
C THR A 135 10.24 3.88 0.91
N ASN A 136 9.13 3.49 0.30
CA ASN A 136 9.10 2.69 -0.92
C ASN A 136 8.06 3.24 -1.90
N SER A 137 8.48 4.07 -2.85
CA SER A 137 7.57 4.69 -3.82
C SER A 137 6.93 3.69 -4.79
N ALA A 138 7.43 2.45 -4.89
CA ALA A 138 6.77 1.40 -5.65
C ALA A 138 5.56 0.81 -4.92
N CYS A 139 5.47 0.98 -3.60
CA CYS A 139 4.28 0.63 -2.82
C CYS A 139 3.31 1.81 -2.85
N VAL A 140 2.45 1.80 -3.85
CA VAL A 140 1.45 2.83 -4.09
C VAL A 140 0.16 2.18 -4.55
N ASP A 141 -0.97 2.74 -4.13
CA ASP A 141 -2.28 2.37 -4.65
C ASP A 141 -3.18 3.59 -4.78
N SER A 142 -4.22 3.46 -5.61
CA SER A 142 -5.21 4.50 -5.87
C SER A 142 -6.63 3.96 -5.69
N SER A 143 -7.48 4.77 -5.07
CA SER A 143 -8.87 4.43 -4.81
C SER A 143 -9.68 4.28 -6.11
N GLY A 144 -10.87 3.71 -5.98
CA GLY A 144 -11.93 3.93 -6.97
C GLY A 144 -12.32 5.42 -7.06
N ILE A 145 -13.04 5.78 -8.13
CA ILE A 145 -13.53 7.15 -8.33
C ILE A 145 -14.68 7.43 -7.36
N PHE A 146 -14.55 8.48 -6.57
CA PHE A 146 -15.58 8.89 -5.60
C PHE A 146 -15.98 10.36 -5.80
N SER A 147 -17.07 10.75 -5.16
CA SER A 147 -17.61 12.11 -5.24
C SER A 147 -17.45 12.87 -3.94
N ILE A 148 -17.25 14.19 -4.06
CA ILE A 148 -17.34 15.14 -2.95
C ILE A 148 -18.55 16.04 -3.20
N THR A 149 -19.52 15.98 -2.27
CA THR A 149 -20.78 16.71 -2.31
C THR A 149 -20.72 18.01 -1.50
N ALA A 150 -21.74 18.86 -1.66
CA ALA A 150 -21.86 20.11 -0.94
C ALA A 150 -21.86 19.93 0.59
N PRO A 151 -21.33 20.91 1.35
CA PRO A 151 -21.52 20.94 2.80
C PRO A 151 -23.01 20.90 3.18
N PRO A 152 -23.36 20.46 4.41
CA PRO A 152 -24.75 20.30 4.86
C PRO A 152 -25.61 21.55 4.64
N ASP A 153 -25.00 22.74 4.76
CA ASP A 153 -25.69 24.04 4.70
C ASP A 153 -25.33 24.81 3.41
N GLY A 154 -25.26 24.09 2.28
CA GLY A 154 -24.94 24.57 0.93
C GLY A 154 -24.86 26.09 0.72
N GLY A 155 -23.71 26.69 0.99
CA GLY A 155 -23.36 28.05 0.54
C GLY A 155 -24.34 29.17 0.91
N GLN A 156 -25.23 28.99 1.88
CA GLN A 156 -25.97 30.13 2.41
C GLN A 156 -25.01 30.91 3.30
N THR A 157 -24.46 31.99 2.74
CA THR A 157 -24.09 33.15 3.53
C THR A 157 -25.29 33.44 4.41
N ALA A 158 -25.18 33.19 5.72
CA ALA A 158 -26.13 33.73 6.67
C ALA A 158 -26.32 35.20 6.28
N LEU A 159 -27.54 35.58 5.92
CA LEU A 159 -27.89 36.98 5.74
C LEU A 159 -27.31 37.72 6.95
N PRO A 160 -26.41 38.70 6.76
CA PRO A 160 -25.85 39.39 7.91
C PRO A 160 -27.04 39.94 8.70
N TRP A 161 -27.03 39.71 10.01
CA TRP A 161 -28.09 40.08 10.96
C TRP A 161 -28.50 41.56 10.88
N LEU A 162 -27.74 42.35 10.12
CA LEU A 162 -28.02 43.73 9.72
C LEU A 162 -29.21 43.91 8.76
N GLU A 163 -29.56 42.93 7.92
CA GLU A 163 -30.69 43.05 6.96
C GLU A 163 -32.06 42.83 7.63
N LEU A 164 -32.09 42.12 8.76
CA LEU A 164 -33.32 41.94 9.55
C LEU A 164 -33.72 43.20 10.33
N LEU A 165 -32.79 44.12 10.58
CA LEU A 165 -33.08 45.37 11.28
C LEU A 165 -33.81 46.40 10.39
N LEU A 166 -33.71 46.28 9.05
CA LEU A 166 -34.32 47.23 8.11
C LEU A 166 -35.78 46.93 7.75
N LEU A 167 -36.34 45.81 8.21
CA LEU A 167 -37.75 45.42 8.01
C LEU A 167 -38.63 45.70 9.25
N MET A 168 -38.07 46.38 10.26
CA MET A 168 -38.77 46.71 11.50
C MET A 168 -39.01 48.22 11.70
N GLU A 169 -38.79 49.05 10.68
CA GLU A 169 -39.18 50.48 10.68
C GLU A 169 -40.39 50.75 9.79
#